data_AF-A0A7Z1N8S5-F1
#
_entry.id   AF-A0A7Z1N8S5-F1
#
_cell.length_a   1.000
_cell.length_b   1.000
_cell.length_c   1.000
_cell.angle_alpha   90.00
_cell.angle_beta   90.00
_cell.angle_gamma   90.00
#
_symmetry.space_group_name_H-M   'P 1'
#
loop_
_entity.id
_entity.type
_entity.pdbx_description
1 polymer ?
#
loop_
_entity_poly.entity_id
_entity_poly.type
_entity_poly.pdbx_seq_one_letter_code
_entity_poly.pdbx_strand_id
1 'polypeptide(L)'
;MSHRYIPLTEQDKNEMLNSIGAKSISELFDDIPTDILLKRNLNIAESEAETILLRRLNRLAAKNTTKETHATFLGAGVYDHYTPAVVDAMISRSEFYTAYTPYQPEISQGELQAIFEFQTLVCELT
;
A
#
# COMPACT_ATOMS: atom_id res chain seq x y z
N MET A 1 -9.60 12.62 -15.90
CA MET A 1 -8.97 12.53 -14.57
C MET A 1 -7.46 12.58 -14.75
N SER A 2 -6.78 13.57 -14.18
CA SER A 2 -5.33 13.75 -14.38
C SER A 2 -4.52 12.58 -13.76
N HIS A 3 -5.00 11.98 -12.66
CA HIS A 3 -4.32 10.89 -11.97
C HIS A 3 -5.33 9.91 -11.34
N ARG A 4 -5.07 8.60 -11.35
CA ARG A 4 -5.92 7.58 -10.70
C ARG A 4 -5.84 7.60 -9.16
N TYR A 5 -4.75 8.16 -8.63
CA TYR A 5 -4.47 8.17 -7.19
C TYR A 5 -5.06 9.39 -6.48
N ILE A 6 -5.07 10.55 -7.14
CA ILE A 6 -5.66 11.79 -6.60
C ILE A 6 -7.05 11.93 -7.21
N PRO A 7 -8.14 11.70 -6.44
CA PRO A 7 -9.49 11.71 -7.00
C PRO A 7 -10.00 13.12 -7.29
N LEU A 8 -9.39 14.14 -6.68
CA LEU A 8 -9.83 15.54 -6.75
C LEU A 8 -9.67 16.12 -8.15
N THR A 9 -10.76 16.67 -8.66
CA THR A 9 -10.80 17.49 -9.87
C THR A 9 -10.37 18.94 -9.56
N GLU A 10 -10.10 19.72 -10.60
CA GLU A 10 -9.85 21.16 -10.43
C GLU A 10 -11.08 21.90 -9.89
N GLN A 11 -12.29 21.40 -10.19
CA GLN A 11 -13.52 21.93 -9.61
C GLN A 11 -13.54 21.69 -8.09
N ASP A 12 -13.29 20.46 -7.64
CA ASP A 12 -13.27 20.12 -6.20
C ASP A 12 -12.25 21.00 -5.46
N LYS A 13 -11.06 21.17 -6.02
CA LYS A 13 -10.01 22.03 -5.42
C LYS A 13 -10.48 23.47 -5.27
N ASN A 14 -11.11 24.04 -6.29
CA ASN A 14 -11.60 25.42 -6.26
C ASN A 14 -12.74 25.59 -5.25
N GLU A 15 -13.68 24.65 -5.18
CA GLU A 15 -14.76 24.66 -4.19
C GLU A 15 -14.22 24.57 -2.76
N MET A 16 -13.27 23.67 -2.52
CA MET A 16 -12.61 23.53 -1.21
C MET A 16 -11.85 24.80 -0.80
N LEU A 17 -11.06 25.38 -1.71
CA LEU A 17 -10.32 26.63 -1.45
C LEU A 17 -11.26 27.80 -1.11
N ASN A 18 -12.34 27.95 -1.89
CA ASN A 18 -13.37 28.96 -1.62
C ASN A 18 -14.04 28.75 -0.26
N SER A 19 -14.30 27.50 0.13
CA SER A 19 -14.94 27.17 1.42
C SER A 19 -14.09 27.57 2.63
N ILE A 20 -12.76 27.54 2.51
CA ILE A 20 -11.83 27.90 3.59
C ILE A 20 -11.28 29.33 3.44
N GLY A 21 -11.67 30.06 2.39
CA GLY A 21 -11.23 31.43 2.12
C GLY A 21 -9.79 31.57 1.62
N ALA A 22 -9.16 30.48 1.18
CA ALA A 22 -7.81 30.48 0.62
C ALA A 22 -7.84 30.73 -0.89
N LYS A 23 -6.86 31.47 -1.41
CA LYS A 23 -6.76 31.79 -2.85
C LYS A 23 -5.91 30.80 -3.63
N SER A 24 -5.08 30.01 -2.94
CA SER A 24 -4.19 29.04 -3.56
C SER A 24 -3.79 27.92 -2.61
N ILE A 25 -3.31 26.82 -3.16
CA ILE A 25 -2.73 25.72 -2.38
C ILE A 25 -1.49 26.19 -1.59
N SER A 26 -0.71 27.14 -2.14
CA SER A 26 0.48 27.66 -1.45
C SER A 26 0.17 28.36 -0.14
N GLU A 27 -0.96 29.08 -0.05
CA GLU A 27 -1.38 29.75 1.20
C GLU A 27 -1.64 28.75 2.34
N LEU A 28 -1.92 27.48 2.04
CA LEU A 28 -2.11 26.43 3.06
C LEU A 28 -0.82 26.04 3.79
N PHE A 29 0.34 26.52 3.30
CA PHE A 29 1.65 26.20 3.83
C PHE A 29 2.39 27.41 4.41
N ASP A 30 1.73 28.57 4.56
CA ASP A 30 2.35 29.82 5.04
C ASP A 30 2.91 29.71 6.46
N ASP A 31 2.40 28.79 7.27
CA ASP A 31 2.89 28.49 8.63
C ASP A 31 4.24 27.76 8.65
N ILE A 32 4.72 27.26 7.51
CA ILE A 32 6.00 26.55 7.41
C ILE A 32 7.13 27.58 7.20
N PRO A 33 8.13 27.66 8.09
CA PRO A 33 9.25 28.58 7.94
C PRO A 33 9.99 28.41 6.60
N THR A 34 10.22 29.51 5.89
CA THR A 34 10.79 29.50 4.52
C THR A 34 12.24 28.99 4.44
N ASP A 35 12.94 28.98 5.57
CA ASP A 35 14.30 28.47 5.72
C ASP A 35 14.35 26.94 5.77
N ILE A 36 13.27 26.27 6.20
CA ILE A 36 13.18 24.80 6.20
C ILE A 36 12.49 24.22 4.95
N LEU A 37 11.88 25.07 4.11
CA LEU A 37 11.29 24.65 2.85
C LEU A 37 12.35 24.14 1.87
N LEU A 38 12.04 23.03 1.19
CA LEU A 38 12.94 22.47 0.18
C LEU A 38 13.00 23.38 -1.06
N LYS A 39 14.14 24.04 -1.27
CA LYS A 39 14.36 25.01 -2.37
C LYS A 39 14.79 24.37 -3.70
N ARG A 40 14.58 23.06 -3.85
CA ARG A 40 14.92 22.31 -5.05
C ARG A 40 13.86 21.25 -5.30
N ASN A 41 13.81 20.75 -6.52
CA ASN A 41 13.02 19.57 -6.82
C ASN A 41 13.57 18.34 -6.07
N LEU A 42 12.68 17.36 -5.84
CA LEU A 42 13.08 16.05 -5.36
C LEU A 42 14.03 15.41 -6.38
N ASN A 43 15.12 14.80 -5.91
CA ASN A 43 16.08 14.13 -6.76
C ASN A 43 15.62 12.67 -7.00
N ILE A 44 14.51 12.53 -7.71
CA ILE A 44 13.90 11.25 -8.05
C ILE A 44 13.66 11.17 -9.56
N ALA A 45 13.51 9.95 -10.07
CA ALA A 45 13.19 9.76 -11.47
C ALA A 45 11.80 10.33 -11.82
N GLU A 46 11.65 10.71 -13.08
CA GLU A 46 10.36 11.13 -13.65
C GLU A 46 9.29 10.04 -13.49
N SER A 47 8.03 10.46 -13.44
CA SER A 47 6.90 9.53 -13.33
C SER A 47 6.82 8.61 -14.55
N GLU A 48 6.56 7.33 -14.33
CA GLU A 48 6.32 6.34 -15.38
C GLU A 48 4.83 5.99 -15.47
N ALA A 49 4.35 5.72 -16.69
CA ALA A 49 3.05 5.11 -16.85
C ALA A 49 3.03 3.70 -16.23
N GLU A 50 1.90 3.32 -15.62
CA GLU A 50 1.73 2.06 -14.87
C GLU A 50 2.23 0.83 -15.65
N THR A 51 1.85 0.70 -16.92
CA THR A 51 2.27 -0.43 -17.78
C THR A 51 3.79 -0.47 -18.00
N ILE A 52 4.44 0.70 -18.11
CA ILE A 52 5.88 0.81 -18.29
C ILE A 52 6.60 0.42 -17.00
N LEU A 53 6.11 0.94 -15.87
CA LEU A 53 6.62 0.64 -14.53
C LEU A 53 6.55 -0.87 -14.26
N LEU A 54 5.39 -1.50 -14.45
CA LEU A 54 5.22 -2.95 -14.22
C LEU A 54 6.15 -3.78 -15.09
N ARG A 55 6.30 -3.44 -16.37
CA ARG A 55 7.25 -4.13 -17.27
C ARG A 55 8.69 -3.99 -16.78
N ARG A 56 9.09 -2.80 -16.32
CA ARG A 56 10.44 -2.55 -15.78
C ARG A 56 10.68 -3.37 -14.52
N LEU A 57 9.74 -3.35 -13.57
CA LEU A 57 9.83 -4.11 -12.31
C LEU A 57 9.88 -5.62 -12.56
N ASN A 58 9.06 -6.16 -13.46
CA ASN A 58 9.10 -7.57 -13.83
C ASN A 58 10.46 -7.97 -14.44
N ARG A 59 11.07 -7.10 -15.25
CA ARG A 59 12.41 -7.35 -15.80
C ARG A 59 13.50 -7.36 -14.73
N LEU A 60 13.35 -6.54 -13.68
CA LEU A 60 14.27 -6.54 -12.54
C LEU A 60 14.07 -7.80 -11.70
N ALA A 61 12.83 -8.16 -11.39
CA ALA A 61 12.49 -9.37 -10.64
C ALA A 61 13.01 -10.65 -11.30
N ALA A 62 12.98 -10.71 -12.64
CA ALA A 62 13.48 -11.85 -13.41
C ALA A 62 15.00 -12.08 -13.30
N LYS A 63 15.75 -11.16 -12.67
CA LYS A 63 17.19 -11.36 -12.37
C LYS A 63 17.43 -12.16 -11.09
N ASN A 64 16.39 -12.36 -10.28
CA ASN A 64 16.50 -13.11 -9.03
C ASN A 64 16.55 -14.61 -9.29
N THR A 65 17.30 -15.34 -8.46
CA THR A 65 17.16 -16.79 -8.31
C THR A 65 16.03 -17.07 -7.34
N THR A 66 15.00 -17.80 -7.78
CA THR A 66 13.77 -18.02 -6.99
C THR A 66 13.50 -19.51 -6.76
N LYS A 67 12.57 -19.82 -5.86
CA LYS A 67 12.17 -21.20 -5.53
C LYS A 67 11.58 -21.96 -6.72
N GLU A 68 11.01 -21.24 -7.70
CA GLU A 68 10.48 -21.81 -8.93
C GLU A 68 11.59 -22.31 -9.87
N THR A 69 12.79 -21.77 -9.73
CA THR A 69 13.95 -22.14 -10.57
C THR A 69 14.93 -23.07 -9.86
N HIS A 70 14.99 -23.02 -8.53
CA HIS A 70 15.94 -23.78 -7.72
C HIS A 70 15.28 -24.27 -6.43
N ALA A 71 15.53 -25.53 -6.08
CA ALA A 71 15.18 -26.03 -4.76
C ALA A 71 16.06 -25.36 -3.69
N THR A 72 15.45 -24.92 -2.59
CA THR A 72 16.14 -24.34 -1.43
C THR A 72 15.93 -25.21 -0.19
N PHE A 73 17.04 -25.64 0.42
CA PHE A 73 17.04 -26.44 1.65
C PHE A 73 17.84 -25.76 2.77
N LEU A 74 18.01 -24.43 2.70
CA LEU A 74 18.81 -23.67 3.65
C LEU A 74 18.19 -23.64 5.06
N GLY A 75 16.86 -23.76 5.17
CA GLY A 75 16.14 -23.78 6.44
C GLY A 75 16.31 -22.47 7.23
N ALA A 76 16.74 -22.58 8.49
CA ALA A 76 16.96 -21.45 9.40
C ALA A 76 15.69 -20.61 9.69
N GLY A 77 14.54 -21.27 9.81
CA GLY A 77 13.26 -20.64 10.16
C GLY A 77 12.40 -20.23 8.95
N VAL A 78 12.91 -20.40 7.72
CA VAL A 78 12.14 -20.20 6.49
C VAL A 78 12.18 -21.48 5.66
N TYR A 79 11.00 -22.00 5.33
CA TYR A 79 10.84 -23.26 4.62
C TYR A 79 9.84 -23.06 3.47
N ASP A 80 10.18 -23.60 2.30
CA ASP A 80 9.24 -23.61 1.20
C ASP A 80 8.03 -24.50 1.55
N HIS A 81 6.83 -23.99 1.29
CA HIS A 81 5.58 -24.67 1.58
C HIS A 81 4.56 -24.35 0.50
N TYR A 82 3.60 -25.26 0.35
CA TYR A 82 2.50 -25.09 -0.57
C TYR A 82 1.54 -24.01 -0.05
N THR A 83 1.26 -23.01 -0.89
CA THR A 83 0.23 -22.01 -0.64
C THR A 83 -1.00 -22.34 -1.50
N PRO A 84 -2.15 -22.68 -0.90
CA PRO A 84 -3.37 -22.95 -1.65
C PRO A 84 -3.84 -21.72 -2.47
N ALA A 85 -4.32 -21.94 -3.70
CA ALA A 85 -4.73 -20.86 -4.61
C ALA A 85 -5.86 -19.97 -4.04
N VAL A 86 -6.65 -20.48 -3.09
CA VAL A 86 -7.69 -19.71 -2.39
C VAL A 86 -7.09 -18.58 -1.55
N VAL A 87 -5.84 -18.70 -1.08
CA VAL A 87 -5.16 -17.67 -0.30
C VAL A 87 -4.97 -16.41 -1.17
N ASP A 88 -4.41 -16.55 -2.37
CA ASP A 88 -4.23 -15.43 -3.30
C ASP A 88 -5.56 -14.75 -3.68
N ALA A 89 -6.61 -15.56 -3.88
CA ALA A 89 -7.95 -15.06 -4.16
C ALA A 89 -8.55 -14.29 -2.98
N MET A 90 -8.25 -14.69 -1.74
CA MET A 90 -8.74 -14.03 -0.53
C MET A 90 -7.97 -12.73 -0.27
N ILE A 91 -6.64 -12.76 -0.30
CA ILE A 91 -5.81 -11.60 0.05
C ILE A 91 -5.82 -10.51 -1.03
N SER A 92 -6.26 -10.81 -2.25
CA SER A 92 -6.44 -9.82 -3.32
C SER A 92 -7.72 -8.99 -3.18
N ARG A 93 -8.59 -9.31 -2.23
CA ARG A 93 -9.80 -8.54 -1.93
C ARG A 93 -9.45 -7.35 -1.03
N SER A 94 -9.85 -6.15 -1.44
CA SER A 94 -9.57 -4.91 -0.71
C SER A 94 -9.96 -4.96 0.77
N GLU A 95 -11.06 -5.63 1.09
CA GLU A 95 -11.62 -5.75 2.42
C GLU A 95 -10.65 -6.39 3.43
N PHE A 96 -9.65 -7.16 2.96
CA PHE A 96 -8.66 -7.83 3.80
C PHE A 96 -7.32 -7.10 3.92
N TYR A 97 -6.99 -6.16 3.04
CA TYR A 97 -5.68 -5.49 3.04
C TYR A 97 -5.72 -3.97 3.10
N THR A 98 -6.90 -3.34 2.93
CA THR A 98 -7.04 -1.88 3.05
C THR A 98 -7.58 -1.44 4.39
N ALA A 99 -8.17 -2.36 5.18
CA ALA A 99 -8.55 -2.09 6.56
C ALA A 99 -7.31 -1.84 7.43
N TYR A 100 -7.48 -1.08 8.51
CA TYR A 100 -6.44 -0.87 9.53
C TYR A 100 -6.78 -1.67 10.79
N THR A 101 -6.06 -1.42 11.88
CA THR A 101 -6.34 -2.07 13.17
C THR A 101 -7.84 -2.01 13.53
N PRO A 102 -8.46 -3.12 13.97
CA PRO A 102 -9.90 -3.23 14.19
C PRO A 102 -10.36 -2.50 15.47
N TYR A 103 -10.18 -1.17 15.51
CA TYR A 103 -10.61 -0.30 16.62
C TYR A 103 -12.14 -0.19 16.74
N GLN A 104 -12.88 -0.55 15.69
CA GLN A 104 -14.34 -0.53 15.64
C GLN A 104 -14.85 -1.96 15.48
N PRO A 105 -14.98 -2.73 16.59
CA PRO A 105 -15.19 -4.17 16.52
C PRO A 105 -16.49 -4.55 15.80
N GLU A 106 -17.55 -3.75 15.87
CA GLU A 106 -18.86 -4.01 15.27
C GLU A 106 -18.80 -4.09 13.74
N ILE A 107 -17.81 -3.45 13.11
CA ILE A 107 -17.61 -3.46 11.66
C ILE A 107 -16.33 -4.21 11.24
N SER A 108 -15.69 -4.91 12.17
CA SER A 108 -14.43 -5.64 11.95
C SER A 108 -14.50 -7.11 12.42
N GLN A 109 -15.69 -7.65 12.66
CA GLN A 109 -15.86 -9.01 13.20
C GLN A 109 -15.20 -10.11 12.34
N GLY A 110 -15.15 -9.95 11.00
CA GLY A 110 -14.49 -10.94 10.13
C GLY A 110 -12.98 -11.05 10.37
N GLU A 111 -12.28 -9.91 10.47
CA GLU A 111 -10.85 -9.89 10.77
C GLU A 111 -10.56 -10.34 12.21
N LEU A 112 -11.38 -9.87 13.17
CA LEU A 112 -11.26 -10.29 14.57
C LEU A 112 -11.46 -11.81 14.73
N GLN A 113 -12.39 -12.40 14.00
CA GLN A 113 -12.58 -13.85 13.98
C GLN A 113 -11.34 -14.56 13.41
N ALA A 114 -10.78 -14.10 12.28
CA ALA A 114 -9.57 -14.69 11.71
C ALA A 114 -8.38 -14.62 12.67
N ILE A 115 -8.23 -13.50 13.41
CA ILE A 115 -7.21 -13.36 14.46
C ILE A 115 -7.47 -14.35 15.61
N PHE A 116 -8.72 -14.49 16.05
CA PHE A 116 -9.09 -15.45 17.10
C PHE A 116 -8.83 -16.90 16.68
N GLU A 117 -9.13 -17.26 15.43
CA GLU A 117 -8.84 -18.58 14.87
C GLU A 117 -7.33 -18.83 14.80
N PHE A 118 -6.54 -17.83 14.40
CA PHE A 118 -5.08 -17.91 14.43
C PHE A 118 -4.54 -18.11 15.85
N GLN A 119 -5.05 -17.34 16.83
CA GLN A 119 -4.68 -17.51 18.24
C GLN A 119 -5.04 -18.90 18.76
N THR A 120 -6.22 -19.40 18.41
CA THR A 120 -6.68 -20.74 18.79
C THR A 120 -5.76 -21.81 18.21
N LEU A 121 -5.43 -21.72 16.92
CA LEU A 121 -4.49 -22.63 16.26
C LEU A 121 -3.13 -22.67 16.97
N VAL A 122 -2.58 -21.52 17.34
CA VAL A 122 -1.31 -21.46 18.08
C VAL A 122 -1.45 -22.15 19.44
N CYS A 123 -2.50 -21.83 20.21
CA CYS A 123 -2.77 -22.45 21.52
C CYS A 123 -2.99 -23.96 21.46
N GLU A 124 -3.53 -24.50 20.36
CA GLU A 124 -3.69 -25.94 20.18
C GLU A 124 -2.37 -26.65 19.81
N LEU A 125 -1.43 -25.94 19.19
CA LEU A 125 -0.13 -26.48 18.75
C LEU A 125 0.97 -26.38 19.81
N THR A 126 0.87 -25.45 20.76
CA THR A 126 1.89 -25.15 21.78
C THR A 126 1.39 -25.34 23.20
#